data_AF-A0A1V0QEG0-F1
#
_entry.id   AF-A0A1V0QEG0-F1
#
_cell.length_a   1.000
_cell.length_b   1.000
_cell.length_c   1.000
_cell.angle_alpha   90.00
_cell.angle_beta   90.00
_cell.angle_gamma   90.00
#
_symmetry.space_group_name_H-M   'P 1'
#
loop_
_entity.id
_entity.type
_entity.pdbx_description
1 polymer ?
#
loop_
_entity_poly.entity_id
_entity_poly.type
_entity_poly.pdbx_seq_one_letter_code
_entity_poly.pdbx_strand_id
1 'polypeptide(L)'
;MTDIRYYFLLEPYSNNILKKVVKTPKVYLHDSGLICYLTRWTTPEVLKNGAKAGSISENFVVSEDMKTYSNSGKVYHLYIIIEIRTKK
;
A
#
# COMPACT_ATOMS: atom_id res chain seq x y z
N MET A 1 -14.60 8.73 -15.96
CA MET A 1 -14.84 9.53 -14.75
C MET A 1 -14.24 8.76 -13.60
N THR A 2 -13.01 9.08 -13.23
CA THR A 2 -12.25 8.36 -12.19
C THR A 2 -12.93 8.57 -10.84
N ASP A 3 -13.41 7.46 -10.27
CA ASP A 3 -13.92 7.39 -8.90
C ASP A 3 -12.82 7.90 -7.95
N ILE A 4 -13.06 9.03 -7.28
CA ILE A 4 -12.13 9.62 -6.31
C ILE A 4 -12.21 8.76 -5.06
N ARG A 5 -11.37 7.71 -5.00
CA ARG A 5 -11.28 6.86 -3.83
C ARG A 5 -10.25 7.42 -2.87
N TYR A 6 -10.58 7.48 -1.59
CA TYR A 6 -9.63 7.85 -0.52
C TYR A 6 -8.66 6.72 -0.17
N TYR A 7 -9.01 5.50 -0.58
CA TYR A 7 -8.25 4.28 -0.36
C TYR A 7 -8.25 3.42 -1.63
N PHE A 8 -7.27 2.53 -1.75
CA PHE A 8 -7.18 1.56 -2.83
C PHE A 8 -6.65 0.22 -2.33
N LEU A 9 -7.00 -0.84 -3.07
CA LEU A 9 -6.57 -2.20 -2.79
C LEU A 9 -5.49 -2.58 -3.80
N LEU A 10 -4.37 -3.10 -3.30
CA LEU A 10 -3.39 -3.80 -4.13
C LEU A 10 -3.65 -5.29 -4.06
N GLU A 11 -4.00 -5.84 -5.22
CA GLU A 11 -4.16 -7.26 -5.38
C GLU A 11 -2.81 -7.97 -5.25
N PRO A 12 -2.77 -9.12 -4.58
CA PRO A 12 -1.57 -9.93 -4.50
C PRO A 12 -1.23 -10.52 -5.87
N TYR A 13 0.05 -10.53 -6.22
CA TYR A 13 0.59 -11.18 -7.41
C TYR A 13 1.43 -12.40 -7.05
N SER A 14 1.12 -13.53 -7.69
CA SER A 14 1.92 -14.75 -7.65
C SER A 14 1.67 -15.55 -8.92
N ASN A 15 2.71 -16.19 -9.47
CA ASN A 15 2.56 -17.15 -10.56
C ASN A 15 1.72 -18.38 -10.17
N ASN A 16 1.59 -18.67 -8.86
CA ASN A 16 0.75 -19.74 -8.38
C ASN A 16 -0.63 -19.19 -7.98
N ILE A 17 -1.67 -19.56 -8.74
CA ILE A 17 -3.05 -19.10 -8.55
C ILE A 17 -3.58 -19.46 -7.16
N LEU A 18 -3.30 -20.66 -6.65
CA LEU A 18 -3.73 -21.09 -5.32
C LEU A 18 -3.14 -20.18 -4.23
N LYS A 19 -1.87 -19.78 -4.38
CA LYS A 19 -1.22 -18.84 -3.46
C LYS A 19 -1.79 -17.41 -3.58
N LYS A 20 -2.28 -17.01 -4.75
CA LYS A 20 -2.94 -15.72 -4.95
C LYS A 20 -4.31 -15.68 -4.26
N VAL A 21 -5.14 -16.72 -4.43
CA VAL A 21 -6.52 -16.76 -3.92
C VAL A 21 -6.60 -16.73 -2.40
N VAL A 22 -5.65 -17.36 -1.71
CA VAL A 22 -5.64 -17.40 -0.23
C VAL A 22 -5.09 -16.14 0.42
N LYS A 23 -4.59 -15.17 -0.35
CA LYS A 23 -3.95 -13.96 0.19
C LYS A 23 -4.88 -12.78 0.15
N THR A 24 -4.97 -12.10 1.28
CA THR A 24 -5.78 -10.90 1.44
C THR A 24 -5.12 -9.73 0.70
N PRO A 25 -5.86 -9.00 -0.16
CA PRO A 25 -5.40 -7.75 -0.74
C PRO A 25 -4.99 -6.75 0.33
N LYS A 26 -3.93 -5.97 0.08
CA LYS A 26 -3.48 -4.93 1.02
C LYS A 26 -4.23 -3.63 0.75
N VAL A 27 -4.64 -2.96 1.83
CA VAL A 27 -5.28 -1.65 1.79
C VAL A 27 -4.22 -0.56 1.92
N TYR A 28 -4.30 0.44 1.05
CA TYR A 28 -3.48 1.65 1.10
C TYR A 28 -4.38 2.89 1.09
N LEU A 29 -3.96 3.96 1.78
CA LEU A 29 -4.64 5.26 1.71
C LEU A 29 -3.85 6.22 0.84
N HIS A 30 -4.56 7.12 0.17
CA HIS A 30 -3.93 8.19 -0.63
C HIS A 30 -3.24 9.26 0.22
N ASP A 31 -3.64 9.42 1.49
CA ASP A 31 -3.07 10.41 2.40
C ASP A 31 -2.36 9.72 3.58
N SER A 32 -1.08 10.03 3.74
CA SER A 32 -0.25 9.56 4.85
C SER A 32 -0.62 10.23 6.18
N GLY A 33 -1.11 11.47 6.15
CA GLY A 33 -1.61 12.18 7.33
C GLY A 33 -2.82 11.46 7.95
N LEU A 34 -3.77 11.06 7.09
CA LEU A 34 -4.93 10.27 7.50
C LEU A 34 -4.52 8.93 8.15
N ILE A 35 -3.53 8.23 7.58
CA ILE A 35 -3.03 6.97 8.17
C ILE A 35 -2.46 7.23 9.56
N CYS A 36 -1.56 8.21 9.69
CA CYS A 36 -0.91 8.56 10.95
C CYS A 36 -1.95 8.92 12.02
N TYR A 37 -2.99 9.65 11.64
CA TYR A 37 -4.10 9.98 12.53
C TYR A 37 -4.88 8.74 12.98
N LEU A 38 -5.32 7.90 12.03
CA LEU A 38 -6.11 6.69 12.33
C LEU A 38 -5.34 5.66 13.16
N THR A 39 -4.02 5.58 12.94
CA THR A 39 -3.15 4.63 13.64
C THR A 39 -2.54 5.21 14.92
N ARG A 40 -2.85 6.48 15.26
CA ARG A 40 -2.34 7.23 16.43
C ARG A 40 -0.81 7.42 16.45
N TRP A 41 -0.19 7.53 15.28
CA TRP A 41 1.24 7.87 15.12
C TRP A 41 1.36 9.37 14.85
N THR A 42 1.17 10.18 15.89
CA THR A 42 0.94 11.62 15.76
C THR A 42 2.22 12.47 15.78
N THR A 43 3.37 11.90 16.15
CA THR A 43 4.66 12.62 16.16
C THR A 43 5.67 12.00 15.19
N PRO A 44 6.58 12.80 14.61
CA PRO A 44 7.62 12.30 13.70
C PRO A 44 8.55 11.27 14.35
N GLU A 45 8.92 11.45 15.62
CA GLU A 45 9.79 10.50 16.33
C GLU A 45 9.11 9.13 16.51
N VAL A 46 7.83 9.14 16.87
CA VAL A 46 7.02 7.94 17.05
C VAL A 46 6.84 7.25 15.70
N LEU A 47 6.53 8.01 14.64
CA LEU A 47 6.41 7.48 13.28
C LEU A 47 7.70 6.82 12.80
N LYS A 48 8.86 7.43 13.04
CA LYS A 48 10.17 6.93 12.58
C LYS A 48 10.65 5.69 13.32
N ASN A 49 10.45 5.64 14.64
CA ASN A 49 10.96 4.55 15.49
C ASN A 49 9.92 3.46 15.77
N GLY A 50 8.71 3.61 15.22
CA GLY A 50 7.59 2.73 15.46
C GLY A 50 7.69 1.35 14.83
N ALA A 51 7.03 0.37 15.44
CA ALA A 51 6.83 -0.95 14.83
C ALA A 51 6.06 -0.90 13.49
N LYS A 52 5.30 0.19 13.26
CA LYS A 52 4.55 0.43 12.01
C LYS A 52 5.25 1.37 11.04
N ALA A 53 6.45 1.87 11.37
CA ALA A 53 7.21 2.81 10.54
C ALA A 53 7.36 2.31 9.09
N GLY A 54 7.74 1.03 8.93
CA GLY A 54 7.89 0.40 7.62
C GLY A 54 6.58 0.29 6.82
N SER A 55 5.45 0.04 7.47
CA SER A 55 4.16 -0.04 6.79
C SER A 55 3.66 1.34 6.34
N ILE A 56 3.93 2.38 7.13
CA ILE A 56 3.52 3.75 6.78
C ILE A 56 4.43 4.31 5.69
N SER A 57 5.73 4.05 5.72
CA SER A 57 6.64 4.43 4.64
C SER A 57 6.33 3.71 3.33
N GLU A 58 6.01 2.41 3.38
CA GLU A 58 5.53 1.65 2.21
C GLU A 58 4.27 2.30 1.63
N ASN A 59 3.30 2.65 2.48
CA ASN A 59 2.09 3.33 2.00
C ASN A 59 2.40 4.67 1.33
N PHE A 60 3.26 5.48 1.94
CA PHE A 60 3.65 6.77 1.37
C PHE A 60 4.20 6.59 -0.05
N VAL A 61 5.17 5.70 -0.24
CA VAL A 61 5.77 5.43 -1.56
C VAL A 61 4.72 4.98 -2.57
N VAL A 62 3.88 4.00 -2.21
CA VAL A 62 2.83 3.48 -3.11
C VAL A 62 1.81 4.58 -3.47
N SER A 63 1.47 5.45 -2.53
CA SER A 63 0.54 6.57 -2.77
C SER A 63 1.12 7.63 -3.73
N GLU A 64 2.42 7.92 -3.65
CA GLU A 64 3.11 8.83 -4.58
C GLU A 64 3.18 8.25 -6.00
N ASP A 65 3.50 6.95 -6.12
CA ASP A 65 3.48 6.26 -7.40
C ASP A 65 2.09 6.35 -8.03
N MET A 66 1.04 6.03 -7.28
CA MET A 66 -0.34 6.05 -7.76
C MET A 66 -0.77 7.44 -8.24
N LYS A 67 -0.40 8.50 -7.50
CA LYS A 67 -0.65 9.89 -7.92
C LYS A 67 0.11 10.25 -9.19
N THR A 68 1.35 9.77 -9.35
CA THR A 68 2.15 9.99 -10.55
C THR A 68 1.50 9.34 -11.78
N TYR A 69 1.03 8.08 -11.65
CA TYR A 69 0.28 7.39 -12.71
C TYR A 69 -1.01 8.15 -13.07
N SER A 70 -1.79 8.55 -12.05
CA SER A 70 -3.02 9.32 -12.24
C SER A 70 -2.77 10.65 -12.96
N ASN A 71 -1.73 11.39 -12.57
CA ASN A 71 -1.36 12.67 -13.20
C ASN A 71 -0.87 12.50 -14.64
N SER A 72 -0.27 11.35 -14.96
CA SER A 72 0.17 11.02 -16.33
C SER A 72 -0.94 10.47 -17.24
N GLY A 73 -2.18 10.36 -16.73
CA GLY A 73 -3.32 9.82 -17.48
C GLY A 73 -3.21 8.32 -17.80
N LYS A 74 -2.30 7.60 -17.15
CA LYS A 74 -2.07 6.16 -17.38
C LYS A 74 -2.95 5.32 -16.46
N VAL A 75 -3.46 4.20 -16.99
CA VAL A 75 -4.19 3.21 -16.20
C VAL A 75 -3.21 2.42 -15.33
N TYR A 76 -3.53 2.33 -14.05
CA TYR A 76 -2.73 1.67 -13.03
C TYR A 76 -2.95 0.16 -13.02
N HIS A 77 -1.84 -0.60 -13.09
CA HIS A 77 -1.80 -2.03 -12.82
C HIS A 77 -0.73 -2.32 -11.77
N LEU A 78 -0.94 -1.81 -10.56
CA LEU A 78 -0.06 -2.13 -9.42
C LEU A 78 -0.49 -3.43 -8.77
N TYR A 79 0.50 -4.26 -8.43
CA TYR A 79 0.31 -5.47 -7.68
C TYR A 79 1.38 -5.58 -6.60
N ILE A 80 1.01 -6.16 -5.45
CA ILE A 80 2.02 -6.53 -4.46
C ILE A 80 2.55 -7.93 -4.75
N ILE A 81 3.86 -8.05 -4.97
CA ILE A 81 4.49 -9.35 -5.19
C ILE A 81 4.46 -10.13 -3.89
N ILE A 82 3.79 -11.28 -3.89
CA ILE A 82 3.85 -12.22 -2.78
C ILE A 82 5.14 -13.02 -2.93
N GLU A 83 6.23 -12.51 -2.37
CA GLU A 83 7.45 -13.28 -2.33
C GLU A 83 7.26 -14.47 -1.39
N ILE A 84 7.54 -15.67 -1.90
CA ILE A 84 7.53 -16.88 -1.10
C ILE A 84 8.72 -16.78 -0.15
N ARG A 85 8.49 -16.23 1.05
CA ARG A 85 9.29 -16.59 2.21
C ARG A 85 9.05 -18.07 2.49
N THR A 86 9.68 -18.92 1.69
CA THR A 86 10.00 -20.29 2.09
C THR A 86 10.99 -20.09 3.24
N LYS A 87 10.48 -20.14 4.48
CA LYS A 87 11.37 -20.37 5.62
C LYS A 87 12.10 -21.68 5.31
N LYS A 88 13.41 -21.58 5.06
CA LYS A 88 14.33 -22.68 5.29
C LYS A 88 14.86 -22.52 6.71
#